data_AF-A0A536KWS7-F1
#
_entry.id   AF-A0A536KWS7-F1
#
_cell.length_a   1.000
_cell.length_b   1.000
_cell.length_c   1.000
_cell.angle_alpha   90.00
_cell.angle_beta   90.00
_cell.angle_gamma   90.00
#
_symmetry.space_group_name_H-M   'P 1'
#
loop_
_entity.id
_entity.type
_entity.pdbx_description
1 polymer ?
#
loop_
_entity_poly.entity_id
_entity_poly.type
_entity_poly.pdbx_seq_one_letter_code
_entity_poly.pdbx_strand_id
1 'polypeptide(L)'
;MPIRWRPRASRADQRAYGPYATRSNCESSVQAPVEPTVENNHGVSSRGLIASVVSDAQRLVALEIALAKQELKELAMANAIALAIMMFGVLLAVLGLLVAVPALVVVLVPWHWQAAAVWVAAYLLIGLALVLVGKARLQVRLPTRTLESLKENKEWALRRVRSNGR
;
A
#
# COMPACT_ATOMS: atom_id res chain seq x y z
N MET A 1 34.83 37.21 32.82
CA MET A 1 34.39 35.90 33.36
C MET A 1 32.95 35.64 32.90
N PRO A 2 32.57 34.40 32.56
CA PRO A 2 31.47 34.08 31.63
C PRO A 2 30.21 33.58 32.35
N ILE A 3 29.04 33.70 31.71
CA ILE A 3 27.88 32.86 32.06
C ILE A 3 27.39 32.17 30.80
N ARG A 4 27.82 30.92 30.67
CA ARG A 4 27.48 29.98 29.60
C ARG A 4 26.29 29.15 30.08
N TRP A 5 25.08 29.45 29.60
CA TRP A 5 23.92 28.61 29.85
C TRP A 5 23.99 27.37 28.95
N ARG A 6 24.12 26.18 29.55
CA ARG A 6 23.88 24.89 28.89
C ARG A 6 22.48 24.41 29.29
N PRO A 7 21.54 24.17 28.36
CA PRO A 7 20.30 23.50 28.71
C PRO A 7 20.59 22.03 29.04
N ARG A 8 20.11 21.62 30.22
CA ARG A 8 20.10 20.24 30.72
C ARG A 8 19.04 19.48 29.92
N ALA A 9 19.45 18.62 28.99
CA ALA A 9 18.54 17.70 28.33
C ALA A 9 17.97 16.72 29.37
N SER A 10 16.65 16.76 29.56
CA SER A 10 15.88 15.89 30.43
C SER A 10 15.97 14.44 29.94
N ARG A 11 16.28 13.54 30.87
CA ARG A 11 16.56 12.11 30.65
C ARG A 11 15.31 11.27 30.28
N ALA A 12 14.24 11.91 29.78
CA ALA A 12 12.92 11.29 29.61
C ALA A 12 12.66 10.71 28.21
N ASP A 13 13.44 11.09 27.19
CA ASP A 13 13.18 10.69 25.80
C ASP A 13 14.02 9.50 25.29
N GLN A 14 14.67 8.74 26.18
CA GLN A 14 15.45 7.56 25.78
C GLN A 14 14.62 6.27 25.61
N ARG A 15 13.28 6.34 25.64
CA ARG A 15 12.37 5.18 25.55
C ARG A 15 11.74 4.96 24.17
N ALA A 16 12.39 5.37 23.09
CA ALA A 16 11.83 5.20 21.74
C ALA A 16 12.82 4.68 20.68
N TYR A 17 13.84 3.90 21.08
CA TYR A 17 14.62 3.08 20.14
C TYR A 17 14.63 1.63 20.60
N GLY A 18 13.93 0.78 19.83
CA GLY A 18 13.78 -0.65 20.03
C GLY A 18 15.04 -1.47 19.73
N PRO A 19 14.99 -2.79 19.98
CA PRO A 19 16.14 -3.60 20.35
C PRO A 19 16.73 -4.34 19.14
N TYR A 20 17.88 -3.90 18.66
CA TYR A 20 18.73 -4.70 17.77
C TYR A 20 20.15 -4.81 18.35
N ALA A 21 20.25 -5.07 19.65
CA ALA A 21 21.50 -5.45 20.30
C ALA A 21 21.71 -6.98 20.19
N THR A 22 21.98 -7.48 18.99
CA THR A 22 22.54 -8.84 18.84
C THR A 22 24.05 -8.75 19.02
N ARG A 23 24.48 -8.88 20.27
CA ARG A 23 25.87 -9.11 20.65
C ARG A 23 26.20 -10.58 20.40
N SER A 24 26.47 -10.96 19.15
CA SER A 24 27.06 -12.26 18.83
C SER A 24 28.58 -12.15 18.95
N ASN A 25 29.07 -12.46 20.15
CA ASN A 25 30.48 -12.76 20.39
C ASN A 25 30.75 -14.13 19.73
N CYS A 26 31.37 -14.15 18.56
CA CYS A 26 31.98 -15.35 18.00
C CYS A 26 33.49 -15.17 18.06
N GLU A 27 34.11 -15.86 19.00
CA GLU A 27 35.49 -16.31 18.86
C GLU A 27 35.68 -16.91 17.47
N SER A 28 36.57 -16.30 16.70
CA SER A 28 37.25 -16.94 15.58
C SER A 28 38.72 -16.57 15.71
N SER A 29 39.42 -17.34 16.53
CA SER A 29 40.82 -17.61 16.28
C SER A 29 40.91 -18.22 14.88
N VAL A 30 41.66 -17.58 13.97
CA VAL A 30 42.54 -18.19 12.96
C VAL A 30 43.05 -17.12 11.97
N GLN A 31 44.38 -17.19 11.79
CA GLN A 31 45.24 -16.64 10.74
C GLN A 31 45.84 -15.22 10.87
N ALA A 32 47.17 -15.27 10.97
CA ALA A 32 48.19 -14.24 10.80
C ALA A 32 48.03 -13.39 9.52
N PRO A 33 48.66 -12.20 9.48
CA PRO A 33 48.60 -11.29 8.35
C PRO A 33 49.10 -11.94 7.06
N VAL A 34 48.19 -12.17 6.12
CA VAL A 34 48.56 -12.38 4.72
C VAL A 34 48.94 -11.03 4.17
N GLU A 35 50.24 -10.77 4.14
CA GLU A 35 50.85 -9.72 3.36
C GLU A 35 50.35 -9.86 1.92
N PRO A 36 49.57 -8.90 1.38
CA PRO A 36 49.31 -8.91 -0.03
C PRO A 36 50.63 -8.53 -0.69
N THR A 37 51.33 -9.52 -1.24
CA THR A 37 52.34 -9.29 -2.27
C THR A 37 51.62 -8.58 -3.42
N VAL A 38 51.67 -7.25 -3.40
CA VAL A 38 51.21 -6.40 -4.49
C VAL A 38 52.21 -6.62 -5.62
N GLU A 39 52.01 -7.71 -6.36
CA GLU A 39 52.69 -7.95 -7.61
C GLU A 39 52.33 -6.81 -8.55
N ASN A 40 53.37 -6.05 -8.87
CA ASN A 40 53.26 -4.73 -9.43
C ASN A 40 52.94 -4.78 -10.93
N ASN A 41 51.67 -5.03 -11.26
CA ASN A 41 51.15 -4.83 -12.61
C ASN A 41 50.58 -3.41 -12.74
N HIS A 42 51.47 -2.45 -12.96
CA HIS A 42 51.17 -1.04 -13.19
C HIS A 42 50.28 -0.75 -14.43
N GLY A 43 49.77 -1.76 -15.14
CA GLY A 43 48.82 -1.61 -16.25
C GLY A 43 47.33 -1.73 -15.87
N VAL A 44 46.99 -2.20 -14.66
CA VAL A 44 45.59 -2.57 -14.31
C VAL A 44 44.97 -1.69 -13.21
N SER A 45 45.76 -0.87 -12.51
CA SER A 45 45.30 -0.09 -11.34
C SER A 45 44.41 1.13 -11.67
N SER A 46 44.70 1.89 -12.73
CA SER A 46 43.90 3.09 -13.07
C SER A 46 42.53 2.76 -13.69
N ARG A 47 42.43 1.64 -14.42
CA ARG A 47 41.17 1.20 -15.03
C ARG A 47 40.20 0.60 -14.01
N GLY A 48 40.71 -0.08 -12.98
CA GLY A 48 39.90 -0.64 -11.89
C GLY A 48 39.25 0.44 -11.01
N LEU A 49 39.95 1.54 -10.74
CA LEU A 49 39.43 2.66 -9.94
C LEU A 49 38.32 3.45 -10.67
N ILE A 50 38.44 3.60 -11.98
CA ILE A 50 37.39 4.26 -12.78
C ILE A 50 36.14 3.37 -12.82
N ALA A 51 36.31 2.05 -12.96
CA ALA A 51 35.20 1.10 -12.94
C ALA A 51 34.46 1.08 -11.58
N SER A 52 35.19 1.19 -10.45
CA SER A 52 34.55 1.25 -9.13
C SER A 52 33.79 2.56 -8.90
N VAL A 53 34.32 3.71 -9.34
CA VAL A 53 33.62 5.01 -9.22
C VAL A 53 32.34 5.05 -10.07
N VAL A 54 32.37 4.47 -11.28
CA VAL A 54 31.17 4.37 -12.12
C VAL A 54 30.11 3.45 -11.48
N SER A 55 30.54 2.33 -10.89
CA SER A 55 29.66 1.41 -10.15
C SER A 55 29.02 2.10 -8.94
N ASP A 56 29.78 2.89 -8.18
CA ASP A 56 29.27 3.60 -7.00
C ASP A 56 28.30 4.73 -7.40
N ALA A 57 28.58 5.45 -8.49
CA ALA A 57 27.66 6.44 -9.04
C ALA A 57 26.33 5.82 -9.49
N GLN A 58 26.38 4.65 -10.16
CA GLN A 58 25.18 3.91 -10.53
C GLN A 58 24.37 3.46 -9.30
N ARG A 59 25.07 3.04 -8.24
CA ARG A 59 24.44 2.61 -6.98
C ARG A 59 23.76 3.77 -6.24
N LEU A 60 24.38 4.95 -6.22
CA LEU A 60 23.79 6.18 -5.68
C LEU A 60 22.51 6.58 -6.44
N VAL A 61 22.57 6.60 -7.77
CA VAL A 61 21.39 6.91 -8.60
C VAL A 61 20.26 5.90 -8.39
N ALA A 62 20.58 4.61 -8.29
CA ALA A 62 19.59 3.57 -8.00
C ALA A 62 18.94 3.76 -6.63
N LEU A 63 19.71 4.20 -5.62
CA LEU A 63 19.19 4.54 -4.29
C LEU A 63 18.27 5.76 -4.32
N GLU A 64 18.67 6.84 -5.01
CA GLU A 64 17.87 8.06 -5.14
C GLU A 64 16.51 7.75 -5.77
N ILE A 65 16.50 6.90 -6.82
CA ILE A 65 15.26 6.44 -7.46
C ILE A 65 14.43 5.58 -6.50
N ALA A 66 15.06 4.73 -5.69
CA ALA A 66 14.37 3.90 -4.70
C ALA A 66 13.72 4.76 -3.60
N LEU A 67 14.45 5.77 -3.10
CA LEU A 67 13.96 6.75 -2.13
C LEU A 67 12.82 7.60 -2.70
N ALA A 68 13.00 8.17 -3.90
CA ALA A 68 11.95 8.96 -4.56
C ALA A 68 10.68 8.13 -4.78
N LYS A 69 10.82 6.85 -5.17
CA LYS A 69 9.69 5.92 -5.27
C LYS A 69 9.01 5.68 -3.93
N GLN A 70 9.76 5.61 -2.83
CA GLN A 70 9.23 5.42 -1.50
C GLN A 70 8.44 6.64 -1.04
N GLU A 71 8.98 7.85 -1.20
CA GLU A 71 8.28 9.10 -0.86
C GLU A 71 6.99 9.25 -1.68
N LEU A 72 7.05 8.98 -2.99
CA LEU A 72 5.86 8.99 -3.85
C LEU A 72 4.81 7.97 -3.41
N LYS A 73 5.23 6.76 -3.00
CA LYS A 73 4.31 5.73 -2.51
C LYS A 73 3.66 6.15 -1.20
N GLU A 74 4.42 6.74 -0.29
CA GLU A 74 3.93 7.20 1.01
C GLU A 74 2.94 8.36 0.84
N LEU A 75 3.27 9.34 0.00
CA LEU A 75 2.36 10.41 -0.40
C LEU A 75 1.09 9.86 -1.05
N ALA A 76 1.22 8.94 -2.00
CA ALA A 76 0.09 8.32 -2.68
C ALA A 76 -0.80 7.53 -1.71
N MET A 77 -0.22 6.77 -0.79
CA MET A 77 -0.98 6.04 0.24
C MET A 77 -1.69 6.99 1.19
N ALA A 78 -1.01 8.00 1.71
CA ALA A 78 -1.60 8.99 2.60
C ALA A 78 -2.78 9.70 1.92
N ASN A 79 -2.60 10.14 0.67
CA ASN A 79 -3.67 10.79 -0.08
C ASN A 79 -4.81 9.82 -0.42
N ALA A 80 -4.51 8.57 -0.75
CA ALA A 80 -5.52 7.56 -1.01
C ALA A 80 -6.37 7.26 0.23
N ILE A 81 -5.76 7.16 1.41
CA ILE A 81 -6.47 6.97 2.68
C ILE A 81 -7.34 8.18 2.98
N ALA A 82 -6.82 9.41 2.83
CA ALA A 82 -7.59 10.63 3.03
C ALA A 82 -8.82 10.70 2.11
N LEU A 83 -8.64 10.39 0.81
CA LEU A 83 -9.73 10.32 -0.16
C LEU A 83 -10.73 9.21 0.20
N ALA A 84 -10.26 8.03 0.63
CA ALA A 84 -11.13 6.94 1.04
C ALA A 84 -12.00 7.32 2.25
N ILE A 85 -11.41 7.96 3.27
CA ILE A 85 -12.14 8.44 4.45
C ILE A 85 -13.16 9.52 4.05
N MET A 86 -12.78 10.46 3.18
CA MET A 86 -13.68 11.50 2.70
C MET A 86 -14.87 10.91 1.93
N MET A 87 -14.60 10.00 0.99
CA MET A 87 -15.65 9.32 0.22
C MET A 87 -16.55 8.49 1.12
N PHE A 88 -15.99 7.82 2.13
CA PHE A 88 -16.78 7.08 3.12
C PHE A 88 -17.65 8.00 3.96
N GLY A 89 -17.14 9.15 4.39
CA GLY A 89 -17.92 10.18 5.09
C GLY A 89 -19.07 10.72 4.26
N VAL A 90 -18.83 11.03 2.98
CA VAL A 90 -19.88 11.44 2.03
C VAL A 90 -20.92 10.33 1.88
N LEU A 91 -20.49 9.07 1.72
CA LEU A 91 -21.41 7.93 1.61
C LEU A 91 -22.30 7.80 2.85
N LEU A 92 -21.73 7.91 4.05
CA LEU A 92 -22.49 7.88 5.31
C LEU A 92 -23.44 9.07 5.43
N ALA A 93 -23.01 10.28 5.05
CA ALA A 93 -23.87 11.47 5.08
C ALA A 93 -25.06 11.32 4.12
N VAL A 94 -24.82 10.80 2.91
CA VAL A 94 -25.88 10.50 1.95
C VAL A 94 -26.84 9.47 2.50
N LEU A 95 -26.34 8.35 3.06
CA LEU A 95 -27.19 7.33 3.68
C LEU A 95 -28.01 7.89 4.86
N GLY A 96 -27.38 8.70 5.71
CA GLY A 96 -28.03 9.37 6.83
C GLY A 96 -29.13 10.32 6.37
N LEU A 97 -28.87 11.16 5.36
CA LEU A 97 -29.87 12.03 4.77
C LEU A 97 -31.02 11.23 4.15
N LEU A 98 -30.69 10.14 3.46
CA LEU A 98 -31.67 9.27 2.83
C LEU A 98 -32.68 8.75 3.86
N VAL A 99 -32.24 8.43 5.08
CA VAL A 99 -33.11 7.92 6.16
C VAL A 99 -33.78 9.06 6.95
N ALA A 100 -33.03 10.10 7.29
CA ALA A 100 -33.47 11.18 8.17
C ALA A 100 -34.58 12.03 7.55
N VAL A 101 -34.51 12.34 6.26
CA VAL A 101 -35.52 13.17 5.59
C VAL A 101 -36.89 12.48 5.53
N PRO A 102 -37.03 11.21 5.07
CA PRO A 102 -38.31 10.50 5.12
C PRO A 102 -38.84 10.34 6.54
N ALA A 103 -37.98 10.05 7.51
CA ALA A 103 -38.39 9.93 8.91
C ALA A 103 -39.01 11.24 9.42
N LEU A 104 -38.40 12.38 9.10
CA LEU A 104 -38.93 13.69 9.46
C LEU A 104 -40.25 14.01 8.74
N VAL A 105 -40.35 13.69 7.44
CA VAL A 105 -41.56 13.92 6.64
C VAL A 105 -42.74 13.09 7.14
N VAL A 106 -42.52 11.83 7.52
CA VAL A 106 -43.55 10.96 8.09
C VAL A 106 -44.10 11.50 9.41
N VAL A 107 -43.25 12.13 10.22
CA VAL A 107 -43.66 12.73 11.51
C VAL A 107 -44.40 14.06 11.31
N LEU A 108 -44.02 14.87 10.31
CA LEU A 108 -44.61 16.20 10.09
C LEU A 108 -45.91 16.18 9.26
N VAL A 109 -46.14 15.15 8.45
CA VAL A 109 -47.26 15.14 7.49
C VAL A 109 -48.36 14.19 7.97
N PRO A 110 -49.62 14.66 8.13
CA PRO A 110 -50.74 13.82 8.59
C PRO A 110 -51.09 12.69 7.60
N TRP A 111 -50.69 12.82 6.33
CA TRP A 111 -50.89 11.82 5.27
C TRP A 111 -49.65 10.93 5.06
N HIS A 112 -49.15 10.36 6.15
CA HIS A 112 -47.89 9.61 6.26
C HIS A 112 -47.69 8.51 5.20
N TRP A 113 -48.74 7.85 4.73
CA TRP A 113 -48.63 6.75 3.77
C TRP A 113 -48.26 7.19 2.35
N GLN A 114 -48.76 8.34 1.88
CA GLN A 114 -48.40 8.89 0.55
C GLN A 114 -46.98 9.41 0.55
N ALA A 115 -46.57 10.09 1.64
CA ALA A 115 -45.20 10.55 1.81
C ALA A 115 -44.22 9.37 1.81
N ALA A 116 -44.53 8.29 2.53
CA ALA A 116 -43.72 7.08 2.54
C ALA A 116 -43.62 6.45 1.14
N ALA A 117 -44.71 6.38 0.38
CA ALA A 117 -44.72 5.82 -0.97
C ALA A 117 -43.81 6.61 -1.95
N VAL A 118 -43.85 7.94 -1.88
CA VAL A 118 -42.98 8.80 -2.72
C VAL A 118 -41.51 8.59 -2.36
N TRP A 119 -41.18 8.47 -1.07
CA TRP A 119 -39.82 8.17 -0.64
C TRP A 119 -39.36 6.79 -1.12
N VAL A 120 -40.18 5.75 -0.96
CA VAL A 120 -39.87 4.41 -1.47
C VAL A 120 -39.60 4.44 -2.98
N ALA A 121 -40.40 5.18 -3.75
CA ALA A 121 -40.17 5.36 -5.18
C ALA A 121 -38.83 6.07 -5.48
N ALA A 122 -38.48 7.11 -4.72
CA ALA A 122 -37.20 7.80 -4.83
C ALA A 122 -36.02 6.87 -4.49
N TYR A 123 -36.13 6.05 -3.45
CA TYR A 123 -35.16 5.03 -3.10
C TYR A 123 -34.96 4.00 -4.21
N LEU A 124 -36.05 3.53 -4.82
CA LEU A 124 -36.01 2.61 -5.95
C LEU A 124 -35.29 3.22 -7.15
N LEU A 125 -35.56 4.49 -7.46
CA LEU A 125 -34.88 5.21 -8.54
C LEU A 125 -33.38 5.38 -8.27
N ILE A 126 -33.00 5.79 -7.06
CA ILE A 126 -31.59 5.95 -6.67
C ILE A 126 -30.88 4.61 -6.69
N GLY A 127 -31.49 3.55 -6.13
CA GLY A 127 -30.96 2.20 -6.14
C GLY A 127 -30.77 1.66 -7.56
N LEU A 128 -31.75 1.86 -8.44
CA LEU A 128 -31.66 1.49 -9.85
C LEU A 128 -30.53 2.25 -10.55
N ALA A 129 -30.42 3.56 -10.34
CA ALA A 129 -29.33 4.36 -10.89
C ALA A 129 -27.95 3.87 -10.39
N LEU A 130 -27.81 3.57 -9.10
CA LEU A 130 -26.60 3.00 -8.52
C LEU A 130 -26.28 1.62 -9.12
N VAL A 131 -27.27 0.76 -9.35
CA VAL A 131 -27.07 -0.54 -9.99
C VAL A 131 -26.63 -0.38 -11.44
N LEU A 132 -27.20 0.58 -12.19
CA LEU A 132 -26.84 0.84 -13.57
C LEU A 132 -25.42 1.43 -13.68
N VAL A 133 -25.10 2.45 -12.88
CA VAL A 133 -23.76 3.03 -12.79
C VAL A 133 -22.77 1.99 -12.29
N GLY A 134 -23.15 1.22 -11.27
CA GLY A 134 -22.38 0.11 -10.71
C GLY A 134 -22.09 -0.93 -11.77
N LYS A 135 -23.07 -1.38 -12.57
CA LYS A 135 -22.89 -2.32 -13.68
C LYS A 135 -22.03 -1.74 -14.81
N ALA A 136 -22.21 -0.46 -15.15
CA ALA A 136 -21.38 0.22 -16.15
C ALA A 136 -19.93 0.33 -15.68
N ARG A 137 -19.71 0.59 -14.39
CA ARG A 137 -18.39 0.64 -13.75
C ARG A 137 -17.80 -0.75 -13.51
N LEU A 138 -18.64 -1.77 -13.31
CA LEU A 138 -18.27 -3.19 -13.23
C LEU A 138 -17.93 -3.79 -14.59
N GLN A 139 -18.06 -3.06 -15.71
CA GLN A 139 -17.35 -3.38 -16.95
C GLN A 139 -15.84 -3.15 -16.83
N VAL A 140 -15.27 -3.40 -15.66
CA VAL A 140 -13.85 -3.70 -15.51
C VAL A 140 -13.63 -4.97 -16.29
N ARG A 141 -12.96 -4.84 -17.43
CA ARG A 141 -12.45 -5.93 -18.27
C ARG A 141 -11.96 -7.07 -17.37
N LEU A 142 -12.76 -8.12 -17.22
CA LEU A 142 -12.29 -9.39 -16.68
C LEU A 142 -11.06 -9.73 -17.53
N PRO A 143 -9.86 -9.89 -16.93
CA PRO A 143 -8.68 -10.22 -17.70
C PRO A 143 -9.00 -11.53 -18.42
N THR A 144 -9.12 -11.48 -19.74
CA THR A 144 -9.50 -12.64 -20.57
C THR A 144 -8.59 -13.83 -20.28
N ARG A 145 -7.33 -13.55 -19.93
CA ARG A 145 -6.32 -14.53 -19.49
C ARG A 145 -6.71 -15.28 -18.20
N THR A 146 -7.33 -14.62 -17.22
CA THR A 146 -7.78 -15.28 -15.98
C THR A 146 -9.04 -16.12 -16.23
N LEU A 147 -9.94 -15.67 -17.10
CA LEU A 147 -11.09 -16.46 -17.53
C LEU A 147 -10.69 -17.70 -18.34
N GLU A 148 -9.66 -17.60 -19.16
CA GLU A 148 -9.11 -18.71 -19.96
C GLU A 148 -8.46 -19.77 -19.05
N SER A 149 -7.60 -19.36 -18.10
CA SER A 149 -7.05 -20.30 -17.11
C SER A 149 -8.13 -20.95 -16.24
N LEU A 150 -9.24 -20.26 -15.92
CA LEU A 150 -10.36 -20.86 -15.17
C LEU A 150 -11.15 -21.88 -16.01
N LYS A 151 -11.27 -21.69 -17.34
CA LYS A 151 -11.87 -22.70 -18.23
C LYS A 151 -10.99 -23.94 -18.34
N GLU A 152 -9.69 -23.76 -18.51
CA GLU A 152 -8.72 -24.86 -18.59
C GLU A 152 -8.76 -25.72 -17.31
N ASN A 153 -8.81 -25.06 -16.14
CA ASN A 153 -8.94 -25.72 -14.84
C ASN A 153 -10.21 -26.57 -14.70
N LYS A 154 -11.33 -26.13 -15.28
CA LYS A 154 -12.58 -26.89 -15.27
C LYS A 154 -12.47 -28.18 -16.07
N GLU A 155 -11.78 -28.15 -17.21
CA GLU A 155 -11.60 -29.35 -18.04
C GLU A 155 -10.70 -30.39 -17.37
N TRP A 156 -9.66 -29.96 -16.65
CA TRP A 156 -8.81 -30.87 -15.88
C TRP A 156 -9.55 -31.48 -14.69
N ALA A 157 -10.36 -30.68 -13.98
CA ALA A 157 -11.18 -31.17 -12.87
C ALA A 157 -12.22 -32.20 -13.33
N LEU A 158 -12.91 -31.94 -14.45
CA LEU A 158 -13.88 -32.88 -15.03
C LEU A 158 -13.22 -34.16 -15.55
N ARG A 159 -12.02 -34.05 -16.15
CA ARG A 159 -11.23 -35.23 -16.52
C ARG A 159 -10.84 -36.07 -15.32
N ARG A 160 -10.47 -35.43 -14.19
CA ARG A 160 -10.05 -36.14 -12.97
C ARG A 160 -11.21 -36.86 -12.26
N VAL A 161 -12.40 -36.26 -12.25
CA VAL A 161 -13.61 -36.93 -11.73
C VAL A 161 -14.01 -38.10 -12.64
N ARG A 162 -13.86 -37.97 -13.96
CA ARG A 162 -14.19 -39.04 -14.91
C ARG A 162 -13.16 -40.18 -14.95
N SER A 163 -11.88 -39.92 -14.65
CA SER A 163 -10.83 -40.95 -14.65
C SER A 163 -10.73 -41.70 -13.32
N ASN A 164 -11.30 -41.19 -12.22
CA ASN A 164 -11.28 -41.85 -10.89
C ASN A 164 -12.51 -42.76 -10.66
N GLY A 165 -13.30 -43.03 -11.70
CA GLY A 165 -14.50 -43.87 -11.66
C GLY A 165 -14.37 -45.18 -12.45
N ARG A 166 -13.15 -45.68 -12.65
CA ARG A 166 -12.87 -46.95 -13.33
C ARG A 166 -11.87 -47.78 -12.54
#